data_AF-X0UPL7-F1
#
_entry.id   AF-X0UPL7-F1
#
_cell.length_a   1.000
_cell.length_b   1.000
_cell.length_c   1.000
_cell.angle_alpha   90.00
_cell.angle_beta   90.00
_cell.angle_gamma   90.00
#
_symmetry.space_group_name_H-M   'P 1'
#
loop_
_entity.id
_entity.type
_entity.pdbx_description
1 polymer ?
#
loop_
_entity_poly.entity_id
_entity_poly.type
_entity_poly.pdbx_seq_one_letter_code
_entity_poly.pdbx_strand_id
1 'polypeptide(L)'
;RLATGIKLKDKGLYVVVFNPLSFDRTDVVRVPRFALRGSFDLIDEETDETLGYQVIRIDSHQATVPYAAHRYARGQFDRQELFDLVFVAEDVPSLGYKTYRLVPKEETNTFSSSLVLGENSLENSFFKVTLDLQTGAIESIYDKELSREIVDRNAPHKLNQFIARWVKTGEQASPRKARIRKGQAGPVCGSLIVSSRGAGCPQLIQEITLYDKIKRIDIANRILKDSTPLLEIYFAFPFKIDNPDFRFEGSNCVIKPLRDQFPGSNS
;
A
#
# COMPACT_ATOMS: atom_id res chain seq x y z
N ARG A 1 20.65 22.53 -1.86
CA ARG A 1 21.97 22.30 -1.24
C ARG A 1 22.07 20.80 -1.00
N LEU A 2 23.03 20.09 -1.61
CA LEU A 2 23.20 18.65 -1.37
C LEU A 2 23.45 18.40 0.12
N ALA A 3 22.93 17.31 0.66
CA ALA A 3 23.21 16.91 2.04
C ALA A 3 24.71 16.66 2.23
N THR A 4 25.38 17.47 3.06
CA THR A 4 26.82 17.35 3.35
C THR A 4 27.13 16.65 4.69
N GLY A 5 26.10 16.31 5.47
CA GLY A 5 26.22 15.63 6.76
C GLY A 5 24.88 15.58 7.50
N ILE A 6 24.73 14.65 8.44
CA ILE A 6 23.52 14.50 9.27
C ILE A 6 23.70 15.33 10.54
N LYS A 7 22.82 16.31 10.75
CA LYS A 7 22.78 17.13 11.96
C LYS A 7 21.80 16.51 12.96
N LEU A 8 22.25 16.29 14.19
CA LEU A 8 21.44 15.79 15.31
C LEU A 8 21.58 16.80 16.45
N LYS A 9 20.48 17.32 17.00
CA LYS A 9 20.52 18.32 18.09
C LYS A 9 21.08 17.70 19.37
N ASP A 10 20.61 16.51 19.73
CA ASP A 10 20.94 15.82 20.98
C ASP A 10 21.37 14.35 20.78
N LYS A 11 21.88 13.71 21.83
CA LYS A 11 22.02 12.25 21.83
C LYS A 11 20.64 11.61 21.94
N GLY A 12 20.35 10.64 21.07
CA GLY A 12 19.05 9.97 21.05
C GLY A 12 18.94 8.96 19.92
N LEU A 13 17.75 8.37 19.78
CA LEU A 13 17.41 7.51 18.65
C LEU A 13 16.74 8.36 17.57
N TYR A 14 17.23 8.26 16.34
CA TYR A 14 16.74 9.04 15.20
C TYR A 14 16.39 8.15 14.03
N VAL A 15 15.39 8.57 13.27
CA VAL A 15 15.11 8.09 11.91
C VAL A 15 15.53 9.19 10.95
N VAL A 16 16.40 8.85 10.00
CA VAL A 16 16.83 9.76 8.94
C VAL A 16 16.13 9.35 7.65
N VAL A 17 15.37 10.26 7.06
CA VAL A 17 14.64 10.04 5.82
C VAL A 17 15.37 10.81 4.73
N PHE A 18 16.06 10.10 3.85
CA PHE A 18 16.78 10.68 2.72
C PHE A 18 15.92 10.62 1.45
N ASN A 19 15.80 11.73 0.75
CA ASN A 19 15.16 11.83 -0.55
C ASN A 19 16.24 11.92 -1.65
N PRO A 20 16.49 10.84 -2.40
CA PRO A 20 17.47 10.84 -3.50
C PRO A 20 16.94 11.48 -4.78
N LEU A 21 15.70 11.97 -4.83
CA LEU A 21 15.09 12.54 -6.02
C LEU A 21 15.45 14.02 -6.18
N SER A 22 15.30 14.54 -7.40
CA SER A 22 15.57 15.94 -7.74
C SER A 22 14.40 16.90 -7.46
N PHE A 23 13.42 16.46 -6.66
CA PHE A 23 12.25 17.24 -6.27
C PHE A 23 11.85 16.89 -4.84
N ASP A 24 11.19 17.83 -4.17
CA ASP A 24 10.72 17.66 -2.79
C ASP A 24 9.60 16.62 -2.74
N ARG A 25 9.54 15.85 -1.65
CA ARG A 25 8.63 14.71 -1.57
C ARG A 25 7.99 14.58 -0.18
N THR A 26 6.67 14.47 -0.20
CA THR A 26 5.87 14.00 0.94
C THR A 26 5.49 12.55 0.70
N ASP A 27 5.84 11.64 1.62
CA ASP A 27 5.47 10.23 1.51
C ASP A 27 5.41 9.49 2.86
N VAL A 28 4.75 8.34 2.87
CA VAL A 28 4.75 7.41 3.99
C VAL A 28 6.13 6.75 4.09
N VAL A 29 6.71 6.88 5.28
CA VAL A 29 7.92 6.18 5.68
C VAL A 29 7.52 4.92 6.43
N ARG A 30 8.16 3.81 6.07
CA ARG A 30 8.08 2.54 6.80
C ARG A 30 9.49 2.12 7.21
N VAL A 31 9.75 2.09 8.51
CA VAL A 31 11.01 1.60 9.08
C VAL A 31 10.80 0.14 9.51
N PRO A 32 11.26 -0.84 8.72
CA PRO A 32 11.09 -2.24 9.07
C PRO A 32 12.03 -2.66 10.19
N ARG A 33 11.68 -3.75 10.88
CA ARG A 33 12.48 -4.32 11.97
C ARG A 33 12.66 -3.33 13.13
N PHE A 34 11.60 -2.59 13.44
CA PHE A 34 11.63 -1.51 14.43
C PHE A 34 11.70 -2.07 15.85
N ALA A 35 12.74 -1.68 16.60
CA ALA A 35 12.94 -2.09 17.98
C ALA A 35 12.05 -1.28 18.92
N LEU A 36 10.79 -1.71 19.09
CA LEU A 36 9.84 -1.09 20.02
C LEU A 36 10.31 -1.28 21.48
N ARG A 37 10.61 -0.17 22.17
CA ARG A 37 11.12 -0.16 23.56
C ARG A 37 10.18 0.52 24.57
N GLY A 38 8.92 0.73 24.20
CA GLY A 38 7.93 1.46 24.99
C GLY A 38 7.21 2.50 24.16
N SER A 39 6.49 3.40 24.83
CA SER A 39 5.86 4.56 24.20
C SER A 39 6.89 5.65 23.92
N PHE A 40 6.67 6.41 22.85
CA PHE A 40 7.53 7.53 22.46
C PHE A 40 6.75 8.60 21.69
N ASP A 41 7.29 9.81 21.68
CA ASP A 41 6.95 10.85 20.72
C ASP A 41 7.90 10.76 19.52
N LEU A 42 7.37 10.98 18.32
CA LEU A 42 8.16 11.13 17.10
C LEU A 42 8.17 12.61 16.73
N ILE A 43 9.33 13.25 16.79
CA ILE A 43 9.47 14.69 16.64
C ILE A 43 10.23 15.01 15.35
N ASP A 44 9.72 15.91 14.51
CA ASP A 44 10.49 16.49 13.41
C ASP A 44 11.53 17.45 14.00
N GLU A 45 12.82 17.20 13.76
CA GLU A 45 13.89 18.04 14.31
C GLU A 45 13.93 19.44 13.67
N GLU A 46 13.33 19.63 12.49
CA GLU A 46 13.29 20.93 11.83
C GLU A 46 12.22 21.84 12.43
N THR A 47 11.02 21.29 12.70
CA THR A 47 9.86 22.06 13.16
C THR A 47 9.60 21.95 14.66
N ASP A 48 10.24 20.99 15.34
CA ASP A 48 9.97 20.58 16.72
C ASP A 48 8.50 20.14 16.97
N GLU A 49 7.78 19.78 15.90
CA GLU A 49 6.41 19.25 15.97
C GLU A 49 6.39 17.74 16.24
N THR A 50 5.41 17.28 17.02
CA THR A 50 5.14 15.85 17.23
C THR A 50 4.28 15.28 16.10
N LEU A 51 4.77 14.25 15.42
CA LEU A 51 4.07 13.56 14.34
C LEU A 51 3.18 12.43 14.85
N GLY A 52 2.05 12.27 14.17
CA GLY A 52 1.28 11.03 14.19
C GLY A 52 2.08 9.88 13.58
N TYR A 53 2.14 8.77 14.30
CA TYR A 53 2.80 7.55 13.85
C TYR A 53 1.95 6.32 14.17
N GLN A 54 2.31 5.19 13.56
CA GLN A 54 1.69 3.90 13.82
C GLN A 54 2.77 2.82 13.88
N VAL A 55 2.74 2.00 14.92
CA VAL A 55 3.57 0.79 14.99
C VAL A 55 2.74 -0.37 14.49
N ILE A 56 3.12 -0.92 13.34
CA ILE A 56 2.42 -2.03 12.70
C ILE A 56 3.09 -3.33 13.11
N ARG A 57 2.31 -4.26 13.63
CA ARG A 57 2.76 -5.63 13.93
C ARG A 57 2.46 -6.56 12.76
N ILE A 58 3.45 -7.34 12.35
CA ILE A 58 3.30 -8.51 11.47
C ILE A 58 2.82 -9.67 12.34
N ASP A 59 1.54 -9.97 12.25
CA ASP A 59 0.88 -11.01 13.05
C ASP A 59 0.73 -12.35 12.31
N SER A 60 1.13 -12.40 11.04
CA SER A 60 0.99 -13.57 10.19
C SER A 60 2.11 -13.69 9.16
N HIS A 61 2.56 -14.93 8.92
CA HIS A 61 3.46 -15.27 7.80
C HIS A 61 2.81 -15.03 6.42
N GLN A 62 1.51 -14.80 6.40
CA GLN A 62 0.68 -14.53 5.22
C GLN A 62 0.42 -13.03 5.01
N ALA A 63 0.96 -12.15 5.86
CA ALA A 63 0.85 -10.71 5.67
C ALA A 63 1.36 -10.28 4.28
N THR A 64 0.79 -9.21 3.75
CA THR A 64 1.06 -8.69 2.39
C THR A 64 2.32 -7.83 2.33
N VAL A 65 3.11 -7.77 3.41
CA VAL A 65 4.37 -7.05 3.48
C VAL A 65 5.55 -7.89 2.95
N PRO A 66 6.62 -7.24 2.46
CA PRO A 66 7.82 -7.95 2.02
C PRO A 66 8.39 -8.87 3.10
N TYR A 67 8.78 -10.08 2.68
CA TYR A 67 9.39 -11.10 3.54
C TYR A 67 8.57 -11.51 4.77
N ALA A 68 7.24 -11.33 4.76
CA ALA A 68 6.36 -11.61 5.91
C ALA A 68 6.63 -12.98 6.56
N ALA A 69 6.74 -14.06 5.79
CA ALA A 69 6.99 -15.39 6.33
C ALA A 69 8.33 -15.50 7.07
N HIS A 70 9.40 -14.95 6.50
CA HIS A 70 10.72 -14.92 7.12
C HIS A 70 10.71 -14.06 8.39
N ARG A 71 10.15 -12.85 8.31
CA ARG A 71 10.06 -11.92 9.45
C ARG A 71 9.21 -12.50 10.58
N TYR A 72 8.10 -13.13 10.26
CA TYR A 72 7.24 -13.81 11.22
C TYR A 72 7.97 -14.96 11.94
N ALA A 73 8.73 -15.77 11.20
CA ALA A 73 9.53 -16.85 11.77
C ALA A 73 10.68 -16.31 12.65
N ARG A 74 11.45 -15.35 12.15
CA ARG A 74 12.55 -14.70 12.89
C ARG A 74 12.06 -13.97 14.14
N GLY A 75 10.85 -13.43 14.10
CA GLY A 75 10.16 -12.77 15.21
C GLY A 75 9.99 -13.62 16.48
N GLN A 76 10.09 -14.95 16.35
CA GLN A 76 10.09 -15.87 17.48
C GLN A 76 11.38 -15.81 18.30
N PHE A 77 12.47 -15.32 17.70
CA PHE A 77 13.78 -15.14 18.33
C PHE A 77 14.14 -13.67 18.54
N ASP A 78 13.74 -12.81 17.61
CA ASP A 78 14.03 -11.38 17.63
C ASP A 78 12.77 -10.57 17.36
N ARG A 79 12.17 -10.03 18.43
CA ARG A 79 10.84 -9.38 18.36
C ARG A 79 10.81 -8.20 17.40
N GLN A 80 11.92 -7.49 17.18
CA GLN A 80 11.93 -6.33 16.29
C GLN A 80 11.53 -6.71 14.86
N GLU A 81 11.80 -7.95 14.44
CA GLU A 81 11.41 -8.48 13.13
C GLU A 81 9.91 -8.38 12.85
N LEU A 82 9.09 -8.35 13.90
CA LEU A 82 7.63 -8.28 13.79
C LEU A 82 7.07 -6.86 13.71
N PHE A 83 7.88 -5.81 13.87
CA PHE A 83 7.35 -4.45 13.97
C PHE A 83 7.89 -3.53 12.88
N ASP A 84 7.01 -2.69 12.36
CA ASP A 84 7.33 -1.58 11.48
C ASP A 84 6.88 -0.28 12.16
N LEU A 85 7.72 0.75 12.15
CA LEU A 85 7.27 2.11 12.44
C LEU A 85 6.82 2.77 11.14
N VAL A 86 5.62 3.35 11.13
CA VAL A 86 5.02 4.02 9.98
C VAL A 86 4.60 5.44 10.34
N PHE A 87 4.97 6.41 9.52
CA PHE A 87 4.59 7.83 9.65
C PHE A 87 4.66 8.51 8.29
N VAL A 88 4.18 9.75 8.17
CA VAL A 88 4.32 10.55 6.95
C VAL A 88 5.49 11.52 7.14
N ALA A 89 6.48 11.46 6.25
CA ALA A 89 7.51 12.48 6.16
C ALA A 89 7.05 13.52 5.14
N GLU A 90 6.75 14.72 5.61
CA GLU A 90 6.28 15.84 4.78
C GLU A 90 7.46 16.66 4.27
N ASP A 91 7.41 17.05 2.99
CA ASP A 91 8.32 17.98 2.33
C ASP A 91 9.81 17.66 2.54
N VAL A 92 10.20 16.39 2.34
CA VAL A 92 11.60 15.99 2.39
C VAL A 92 12.33 16.58 1.18
N PRO A 93 13.36 17.41 1.38
CA PRO A 93 13.95 18.20 0.30
C PRO A 93 14.65 17.35 -0.75
N SER A 94 14.63 17.80 -2.01
CA SER A 94 15.38 17.22 -3.12
C SER A 94 16.85 16.99 -2.79
N LEU A 95 17.35 15.78 -3.04
CA LEU A 95 18.74 15.37 -2.76
C LEU A 95 19.17 15.70 -1.31
N GLY A 96 18.21 15.62 -0.39
CA GLY A 96 18.31 16.07 0.99
C GLY A 96 17.69 15.07 1.96
N TYR A 97 17.62 15.43 3.24
CA TYR A 97 17.06 14.57 4.27
C TYR A 97 16.29 15.37 5.32
N LYS A 98 15.41 14.67 6.04
CA LYS A 98 14.85 15.10 7.32
C LYS A 98 15.21 14.11 8.42
N THR A 99 15.32 14.60 9.65
CA THR A 99 15.66 13.84 10.85
C THR A 99 14.49 13.86 11.81
N TYR A 100 14.08 12.68 12.26
CA TYR A 100 12.99 12.51 13.22
C TYR A 100 13.51 11.86 14.48
N ARG A 101 13.33 12.50 15.64
CA ARG A 101 13.81 11.99 16.92
C ARG A 101 12.71 11.20 17.63
N LEU A 102 13.11 10.07 18.21
CA LEU A 102 12.25 9.28 19.08
C LEU A 102 12.54 9.63 20.54
N VAL A 103 11.54 10.19 21.21
CA VAL A 103 11.64 10.64 22.62
C VAL A 103 10.78 9.72 23.49
N PRO A 104 11.38 8.90 24.38
CA PRO A 104 10.62 8.03 25.28
C PRO A 104 9.59 8.80 26.10
N LYS A 105 8.43 8.20 26.31
CA LYS A 105 7.32 8.76 27.10
C LYS A 105 6.64 7.65 27.90
N GLU A 106 6.02 8.01 29.02
CA GLU A 106 5.31 7.05 29.87
C GLU A 106 3.98 6.60 29.24
N GLU A 107 3.25 7.53 28.60
CA GLU A 107 1.94 7.26 28.01
C GLU A 107 2.00 7.20 26.48
N THR A 108 1.12 6.37 25.91
CA THR A 108 0.95 6.26 24.45
C THR A 108 0.07 7.40 23.95
N ASN A 109 0.54 8.16 22.96
CA ASN A 109 -0.29 9.19 22.33
C ASN A 109 -1.44 8.57 21.53
N THR A 110 -2.60 9.19 21.60
CA THR A 110 -3.66 9.02 20.63
C THR A 110 -3.59 10.17 19.62
N PHE A 111 -3.65 9.82 18.35
CA PHE A 111 -3.68 10.78 17.25
C PHE A 111 -5.03 10.68 16.56
N SER A 112 -5.61 11.82 16.20
CA SER A 112 -6.84 11.85 15.40
C SER A 112 -6.55 11.42 13.96
N SER A 113 -7.56 10.86 13.29
CA SER A 113 -7.49 10.56 11.87
C SER A 113 -8.89 10.62 11.25
N SER A 114 -8.93 10.97 9.97
CA SER A 114 -10.09 10.92 9.08
C SER A 114 -10.47 9.50 8.62
N LEU A 115 -9.65 8.49 8.94
CA LEU A 115 -9.84 7.11 8.49
C LEU A 115 -11.04 6.44 9.17
N VAL A 116 -11.95 5.93 8.36
CA VAL A 116 -13.13 5.19 8.81
C VAL A 116 -13.16 3.81 8.17
N LEU A 117 -13.22 2.77 9.00
CA LEU A 117 -13.28 1.36 8.56
C LEU A 117 -14.67 0.78 8.82
N GLY A 118 -15.39 0.48 7.73
CA GLY A 118 -16.61 -0.31 7.73
C GLY A 118 -16.33 -1.82 7.66
N GLU A 119 -17.37 -2.61 7.39
CA GLU A 119 -17.24 -4.07 7.20
C GLU A 119 -16.57 -4.41 5.86
N ASN A 120 -16.95 -3.71 4.80
CA ASN A 120 -16.42 -3.86 3.43
C ASN A 120 -16.06 -2.51 2.79
N SER A 121 -15.96 -1.44 3.58
CA SER A 121 -15.62 -0.10 3.09
C SER A 121 -14.52 0.54 3.92
N LEU A 122 -13.74 1.39 3.27
CA LEU A 122 -12.62 2.13 3.84
C LEU A 122 -12.66 3.55 3.28
N GLU A 123 -12.64 4.55 4.15
CA GLU A 123 -12.82 5.95 3.79
C GLU A 123 -11.79 6.84 4.49
N ASN A 124 -11.27 7.84 3.80
CA ASN A 124 -10.43 8.92 4.36
C ASN A 124 -10.88 10.27 3.79
N SER A 125 -10.09 11.33 3.99
CA SER A 125 -10.38 12.66 3.44
C SER A 125 -10.45 12.73 1.90
N PHE A 126 -9.83 11.79 1.18
CA PHE A 126 -9.70 11.82 -0.28
C PHE A 126 -10.62 10.84 -1.01
N PHE A 127 -10.80 9.64 -0.47
CA PHE A 127 -11.45 8.51 -1.13
C PHE A 127 -12.47 7.85 -0.23
N LYS A 128 -13.50 7.28 -0.85
CA LYS A 128 -14.32 6.22 -0.28
C LYS A 128 -14.18 4.98 -1.16
N VAL A 129 -13.67 3.90 -0.58
CA VAL A 129 -13.46 2.61 -1.25
C VAL A 129 -14.46 1.60 -0.71
N THR A 130 -15.15 0.88 -1.60
CA THR A 130 -16.05 -0.21 -1.23
C THR A 130 -15.60 -1.50 -1.92
N LEU A 131 -15.63 -2.60 -1.18
CA LEU A 131 -15.27 -3.93 -1.65
C LEU A 131 -16.51 -4.79 -1.88
N ASP A 132 -16.48 -5.55 -2.95
CA ASP A 132 -17.50 -6.55 -3.27
C ASP A 132 -17.41 -7.74 -2.31
N LEU A 133 -18.49 -8.04 -1.61
CA LEU A 133 -18.53 -9.10 -0.59
C LEU A 133 -18.29 -10.50 -1.18
N GLN A 134 -18.53 -10.70 -2.48
CA GLN A 134 -18.35 -11.99 -3.12
C GLN A 134 -16.89 -12.24 -3.53
N THR A 135 -16.30 -11.33 -4.30
CA THR A 135 -14.95 -11.51 -4.86
C THR A 135 -13.85 -10.89 -4.00
N GLY A 136 -14.20 -9.93 -3.13
CA GLY A 136 -13.27 -9.09 -2.39
C GLY A 136 -12.56 -8.04 -3.23
N ALA A 137 -12.91 -7.92 -4.52
CA ALA A 137 -12.40 -6.88 -5.40
C ALA A 137 -13.02 -5.52 -5.07
N ILE A 138 -12.41 -4.44 -5.55
CA ILE A 138 -12.88 -3.08 -5.35
C ILE A 138 -14.02 -2.79 -6.34
N GLU A 139 -15.23 -2.59 -5.80
CA GLU A 139 -16.44 -2.28 -6.59
C GLU A 139 -16.66 -0.78 -6.83
N SER A 140 -16.00 0.08 -6.04
CA SER A 140 -16.14 1.53 -6.10
C SER A 140 -14.94 2.20 -5.45
N ILE A 141 -14.46 3.26 -6.10
CA ILE A 141 -13.52 4.23 -5.56
C ILE A 141 -14.09 5.60 -5.90
N TYR A 142 -14.75 6.23 -4.95
CA TYR A 142 -15.21 7.60 -5.09
C TYR A 142 -14.10 8.56 -4.68
N ASP A 143 -13.61 9.37 -5.63
CA ASP A 143 -12.67 10.48 -5.37
C ASP A 143 -13.48 11.71 -4.97
N LYS A 144 -13.28 12.16 -3.72
CA LYS A 144 -14.04 13.26 -3.12
C LYS A 144 -13.63 14.62 -3.67
N GLU A 145 -12.36 14.79 -4.05
CA GLU A 145 -11.85 16.03 -4.62
C GLU A 145 -12.36 16.21 -6.05
N LEU A 146 -12.30 15.14 -6.85
CA LEU A 146 -12.81 15.14 -8.22
C LEU A 146 -14.33 14.96 -8.30
N SER A 147 -14.98 14.67 -7.16
CA SER A 147 -16.41 14.38 -7.06
C SER A 147 -16.88 13.36 -8.09
N ARG A 148 -16.12 12.27 -8.27
CA ARG A 148 -16.41 11.26 -9.31
C ARG A 148 -16.05 9.84 -8.88
N GLU A 149 -16.79 8.90 -9.46
CA GLU A 149 -16.45 7.49 -9.42
C GLU A 149 -15.28 7.19 -10.38
N ILE A 150 -14.28 6.46 -9.88
CA ILE A 150 -13.08 6.07 -10.63
C ILE A 150 -13.25 4.69 -11.28
N VAL A 151 -14.03 3.79 -10.69
CA VAL A 151 -14.22 2.42 -11.19
C VAL A 151 -15.39 2.36 -12.16
N ASP A 152 -15.22 1.72 -13.32
CA ASP A 152 -16.34 1.38 -14.19
C ASP A 152 -17.12 0.20 -13.57
N ARG A 153 -18.22 0.52 -12.89
CA ARG A 153 -19.06 -0.46 -12.18
C ARG A 153 -19.83 -1.38 -13.13
N ASN A 154 -19.88 -1.05 -14.43
CA ASN A 154 -20.55 -1.86 -15.46
C ASN A 154 -19.58 -2.82 -16.17
N ALA A 155 -18.27 -2.71 -15.91
CA ALA A 155 -17.29 -3.61 -16.48
C ALA A 155 -17.52 -5.07 -16.02
N PRO A 156 -17.16 -6.07 -16.85
CA PRO A 156 -17.37 -7.48 -16.54
C PRO A 156 -16.59 -7.96 -15.30
N HIS A 157 -15.52 -7.24 -14.94
CA HIS A 157 -14.72 -7.49 -13.76
C HIS A 157 -14.65 -6.22 -12.90
N LYS A 158 -14.33 -6.38 -11.63
CA LYS A 158 -14.12 -5.28 -10.68
C LYS A 158 -12.64 -4.90 -10.58
N LEU A 159 -12.32 -3.76 -9.96
CA LEU A 159 -10.95 -3.31 -9.80
C LEU A 159 -10.19 -4.20 -8.81
N ASN A 160 -8.96 -4.57 -9.16
CA ASN A 160 -8.14 -5.56 -8.47
C ASN A 160 -8.81 -6.94 -8.32
N GLN A 161 -9.74 -7.30 -9.22
CA GLN A 161 -10.30 -8.65 -9.21
C GLN A 161 -9.29 -9.65 -9.76
N PHE A 162 -8.99 -10.69 -8.96
CA PHE A 162 -8.23 -11.86 -9.43
C PHE A 162 -8.99 -12.57 -10.56
N ILE A 163 -8.26 -12.90 -11.63
CA ILE A 163 -8.78 -13.67 -12.77
C ILE A 163 -7.77 -14.74 -13.11
N ALA A 164 -8.21 -16.00 -13.11
CA ALA A 164 -7.45 -17.10 -13.69
C ALA A 164 -7.96 -17.35 -15.11
N ARG A 165 -7.07 -17.48 -16.10
CA ARG A 165 -7.41 -17.73 -17.50
C ARG A 165 -6.66 -18.95 -18.03
N TRP A 166 -7.37 -19.90 -18.63
CA TRP A 166 -6.74 -21.07 -19.26
C TRP A 166 -6.24 -20.70 -20.65
N VAL A 167 -4.95 -20.94 -20.93
CA VAL A 167 -4.31 -20.55 -22.20
C VAL A 167 -5.00 -21.21 -23.40
N LYS A 168 -5.39 -22.48 -23.27
CA LYS A 168 -5.95 -23.27 -24.38
C LYS A 168 -7.39 -22.89 -24.75
N THR A 169 -8.24 -22.62 -23.75
CA THR A 169 -9.67 -22.41 -23.95
C THR A 169 -10.07 -20.94 -23.89
N GLY A 170 -9.24 -20.10 -23.27
CA GLY A 170 -9.59 -18.72 -22.93
C GLY A 170 -10.64 -18.60 -21.81
N GLU A 171 -11.07 -19.72 -21.21
CA GLU A 171 -12.00 -19.75 -20.08
C GLU A 171 -11.41 -18.95 -18.92
N GLN A 172 -12.27 -18.21 -18.21
CA GLN A 172 -11.88 -17.39 -17.08
C GLN A 172 -12.61 -17.81 -15.80
N ALA A 173 -11.90 -17.76 -14.68
CA ALA A 173 -12.47 -18.01 -13.36
C ALA A 173 -12.16 -16.87 -12.38
N SER A 174 -13.20 -16.43 -11.69
CA SER A 174 -13.13 -15.51 -10.55
C SER A 174 -12.64 -16.23 -9.28
N PRO A 175 -12.22 -15.48 -8.23
CA PRO A 175 -11.94 -16.10 -6.94
C PRO A 175 -13.21 -16.73 -6.34
N ARG A 176 -13.01 -17.71 -5.46
CA ARG A 176 -14.04 -18.18 -4.54
C ARG A 176 -14.47 -17.05 -3.60
N LYS A 177 -15.62 -17.25 -2.93
CA LYS A 177 -16.17 -16.30 -1.95
C LYS A 177 -15.09 -15.79 -1.01
N ALA A 178 -14.89 -14.48 -1.02
CA ALA A 178 -13.90 -13.81 -0.22
C ALA A 178 -14.33 -13.66 1.24
N ARG A 179 -13.35 -13.58 2.13
CA ARG A 179 -13.50 -13.14 3.51
C ARG A 179 -12.78 -11.81 3.68
N ILE A 180 -13.54 -10.79 4.03
CA ILE A 180 -13.05 -9.45 4.31
C ILE A 180 -12.94 -9.27 5.82
N ARG A 181 -11.85 -8.66 6.29
CA ARG A 181 -11.66 -8.25 7.67
C ARG A 181 -10.95 -6.90 7.72
N LYS A 182 -11.13 -6.17 8.83
CA LYS A 182 -10.32 -4.99 9.12
C LYS A 182 -8.85 -5.40 9.29
N GLY A 183 -7.97 -4.66 8.65
CA GLY A 183 -6.53 -4.76 8.82
C GLY A 183 -6.04 -3.72 9.82
N GLN A 184 -5.20 -2.80 9.35
CA GLN A 184 -4.70 -1.68 10.12
C GLN A 184 -5.81 -0.69 10.43
N ALA A 185 -5.82 -0.18 11.65
CA ALA A 185 -6.71 0.88 12.11
C ALA A 185 -5.91 1.81 13.00
N GLY A 186 -5.18 2.74 12.39
CA GLY A 186 -4.37 3.71 13.12
C GLY A 186 -4.35 5.07 12.44
N PRO A 187 -3.64 6.03 13.03
CA PRO A 187 -3.75 7.43 12.65
C PRO A 187 -3.05 7.77 11.33
N VAL A 188 -2.15 6.90 10.86
CA VAL A 188 -1.42 7.11 9.59
C VAL A 188 -2.08 6.37 8.45
N CYS A 189 -2.53 5.13 8.70
CA CYS A 189 -3.12 4.29 7.67
C CYS A 189 -4.22 3.37 8.21
N GLY A 190 -5.20 3.12 7.35
CA GLY A 190 -6.29 2.18 7.56
C GLY A 190 -6.30 1.16 6.43
N SER A 191 -6.65 -0.09 6.71
CA SER A 191 -6.71 -1.12 5.65
C SER A 191 -7.83 -2.14 5.82
N LEU A 192 -8.22 -2.74 4.70
CA LEU A 192 -9.04 -3.95 4.65
C LEU A 192 -8.22 -5.10 4.07
N ILE A 193 -8.29 -6.26 4.72
CA ILE A 193 -7.62 -7.49 4.28
C ILE A 193 -8.68 -8.43 3.72
N VAL A 194 -8.43 -8.88 2.50
CA VAL A 194 -9.25 -9.84 1.77
C VAL A 194 -8.49 -11.15 1.68
N SER A 195 -9.12 -12.25 2.07
CA SER A 195 -8.58 -13.60 1.87
C SER A 195 -9.56 -14.43 1.05
N SER A 196 -9.03 -15.12 0.03
CA SER A 196 -9.79 -15.99 -0.85
C SER A 196 -8.88 -17.06 -1.47
N ARG A 197 -9.43 -17.81 -2.42
CA ARG A 197 -8.73 -18.82 -3.22
C ARG A 197 -9.21 -18.71 -4.66
N GLY A 198 -8.38 -19.08 -5.61
CA GLY A 198 -8.72 -19.11 -7.03
C GLY A 198 -8.20 -20.38 -7.70
N ALA A 199 -8.57 -20.58 -8.97
CA ALA A 199 -7.95 -21.64 -9.77
C ALA A 199 -6.42 -21.44 -9.81
N GLY A 200 -5.67 -22.52 -9.57
CA GLY A 200 -4.21 -22.50 -9.46
C GLY A 200 -3.63 -21.64 -8.33
N CYS A 201 -4.47 -21.08 -7.44
CA CYS A 201 -4.09 -20.16 -6.39
C CYS A 201 -4.76 -20.53 -5.06
N PRO A 202 -4.24 -21.53 -4.31
CA PRO A 202 -4.81 -21.96 -3.04
C PRO A 202 -4.74 -20.91 -1.92
N GLN A 203 -3.92 -19.87 -2.07
CA GLN A 203 -3.87 -18.73 -1.16
C GLN A 203 -3.84 -17.43 -1.97
N LEU A 204 -4.87 -16.60 -1.79
CA LEU A 204 -4.95 -15.26 -2.33
C LEU A 204 -5.26 -14.30 -1.17
N ILE A 205 -4.32 -13.41 -0.86
CA ILE A 205 -4.46 -12.42 0.20
C ILE A 205 -4.20 -11.06 -0.40
N GLN A 206 -5.13 -10.13 -0.20
CA GLN A 206 -5.04 -8.78 -0.71
C GLN A 206 -5.20 -7.82 0.46
N GLU A 207 -4.49 -6.72 0.45
CA GLU A 207 -4.66 -5.63 1.41
C GLU A 207 -4.82 -4.32 0.67
N ILE A 208 -5.92 -3.62 0.96
CA ILE A 208 -6.23 -2.30 0.41
C ILE A 208 -6.01 -1.30 1.53
N THR A 209 -5.10 -0.36 1.33
CA THR A 209 -4.69 0.62 2.33
C THR A 209 -4.99 2.04 1.86
N LEU A 210 -5.62 2.83 2.74
CA LEU A 210 -5.72 4.28 2.62
C LEU A 210 -4.83 4.95 3.67
N TYR A 211 -4.33 6.13 3.33
CA TYR A 211 -3.51 6.95 4.21
C TYR A 211 -4.28 8.18 4.65
N ASP A 212 -4.09 8.63 5.88
CA ASP A 212 -4.81 9.79 6.41
C ASP A 212 -4.47 11.08 5.64
N LYS A 213 -3.17 11.32 5.42
CA LYS A 213 -2.64 12.54 4.84
C LYS A 213 -2.13 12.42 3.39
N ILE A 214 -2.21 11.23 2.79
CA ILE A 214 -1.74 11.01 1.42
C ILE A 214 -2.90 10.56 0.54
N LYS A 215 -3.11 11.28 -0.57
CA LYS A 215 -4.05 10.91 -1.63
C LYS A 215 -3.50 9.72 -2.44
N ARG A 216 -3.45 8.55 -1.81
CA ARG A 216 -2.98 7.29 -2.40
C ARG A 216 -3.79 6.12 -1.89
N ILE A 217 -4.00 5.15 -2.78
CA ILE A 217 -4.55 3.83 -2.46
C ILE A 217 -3.46 2.81 -2.76
N ASP A 218 -3.01 2.09 -1.73
CA ASP A 218 -2.07 0.99 -1.90
C ASP A 218 -2.85 -0.32 -1.99
N ILE A 219 -2.47 -1.16 -2.95
CA ILE A 219 -3.06 -2.48 -3.16
C ILE A 219 -1.92 -3.50 -3.17
N ALA A 220 -1.87 -4.33 -2.14
CA ALA A 220 -0.85 -5.38 -2.01
C ALA A 220 -1.47 -6.76 -2.21
N ASN A 221 -1.08 -7.46 -3.28
CA ASN A 221 -1.56 -8.81 -3.59
C ASN A 221 -0.47 -9.85 -3.27
N ARG A 222 -0.76 -10.76 -2.34
CA ARG A 222 0.05 -11.95 -2.05
C ARG A 222 -0.65 -13.20 -2.59
N ILE A 223 0.05 -13.92 -3.46
CA ILE A 223 -0.51 -15.06 -4.18
C ILE A 223 0.43 -16.25 -4.00
N LEU A 224 -0.13 -17.41 -3.67
CA LEU A 224 0.56 -18.68 -3.81
C LEU A 224 0.05 -19.34 -5.09
N LYS A 225 0.84 -19.25 -6.16
CA LYS A 225 0.56 -19.97 -7.41
C LYS A 225 1.05 -21.41 -7.29
N ASP A 226 0.18 -22.38 -7.54
CA ASP A 226 0.54 -23.79 -7.58
C ASP A 226 1.04 -24.23 -8.98
N SER A 227 1.40 -25.51 -9.09
CA SER A 227 1.94 -26.11 -10.30
C SER A 227 0.90 -26.36 -11.41
N THR A 228 -0.33 -25.85 -11.30
CA THR A 228 -1.33 -25.96 -12.37
C THR A 228 -0.78 -25.33 -13.65
N PRO A 229 -0.59 -26.14 -14.72
CA PRO A 229 0.03 -25.67 -15.95
C PRO A 229 -0.98 -24.91 -16.83
N LEU A 230 -0.45 -24.11 -17.78
CA LEU A 230 -1.25 -23.41 -18.79
C LEU A 230 -2.36 -22.51 -18.21
N LEU A 231 -2.08 -21.91 -17.06
CA LEU A 231 -2.97 -20.99 -16.35
C LEU A 231 -2.28 -19.63 -16.20
N GLU A 232 -2.89 -18.60 -16.77
CA GLU A 232 -2.50 -17.20 -16.61
C GLU A 232 -3.27 -16.58 -15.44
N ILE A 233 -2.64 -15.64 -14.74
CA ILE A 233 -3.24 -14.93 -13.60
C ILE A 233 -3.18 -13.44 -13.87
N TYR A 234 -4.32 -12.77 -13.71
CA TYR A 234 -4.47 -11.34 -13.91
C TYR A 234 -5.17 -10.68 -12.72
N PHE A 235 -4.99 -9.36 -12.62
CA PHE A 235 -5.82 -8.46 -11.82
C PHE A 235 -6.42 -7.42 -12.75
N ALA A 236 -7.74 -7.27 -12.76
CA ALA A 236 -8.41 -6.30 -13.62
C ALA A 236 -8.37 -4.89 -13.04
N PHE A 237 -8.25 -3.87 -13.90
CA PHE A 237 -8.32 -2.45 -13.53
C PHE A 237 -9.25 -1.68 -14.48
N PRO A 238 -10.58 -1.89 -14.36
CA PRO A 238 -11.56 -1.25 -15.22
C PRO A 238 -11.85 0.17 -14.73
N PHE A 239 -11.02 1.11 -15.15
CA PHE A 239 -11.23 2.53 -14.85
C PHE A 239 -12.37 3.10 -15.69
N LYS A 240 -13.21 3.94 -15.07
CA LYS A 240 -14.26 4.68 -15.76
C LYS A 240 -13.64 5.82 -16.56
N ILE A 241 -13.40 5.58 -17.85
CA ILE A 241 -12.77 6.54 -18.77
C ILE A 241 -13.59 6.59 -20.06
N ASP A 242 -14.16 7.76 -20.39
CA ASP A 242 -15.02 7.91 -21.56
C ASP A 242 -14.24 7.86 -22.88
N ASN A 243 -13.04 8.45 -22.92
CA ASN A 243 -12.14 8.45 -24.08
C ASN A 243 -10.73 8.01 -23.65
N PRO A 244 -10.46 6.69 -23.59
CA PRO A 244 -9.21 6.18 -23.04
C PRO A 244 -7.98 6.55 -23.87
N ASP A 245 -7.00 7.20 -23.23
CA ASP A 245 -5.64 7.44 -23.75
C ASP A 245 -4.64 6.80 -22.78
N PHE A 246 -4.25 5.56 -23.06
CA PHE A 246 -3.33 4.80 -22.22
C PHE A 246 -1.88 5.07 -22.62
N ARG A 247 -1.01 5.10 -21.61
CA ARG A 247 0.43 5.20 -21.77
C ARG A 247 1.09 4.25 -20.81
N PHE A 248 2.21 3.67 -21.22
CA PHE A 248 3.06 2.90 -20.33
C PHE A 248 4.50 3.40 -20.43
N GLU A 249 5.22 3.25 -19.34
CA GLU A 249 6.62 3.61 -19.27
C GLU A 249 7.46 2.49 -19.90
N GLY A 250 8.34 2.87 -20.83
CA GLY A 250 9.49 2.08 -21.25
C GLY A 250 10.77 2.71 -20.73
N SER A 251 11.91 2.06 -20.93
CA SER A 251 13.21 2.63 -20.53
C SER A 251 13.42 4.00 -21.16
N ASN A 252 13.37 5.06 -20.34
CA ASN A 252 13.53 6.45 -20.75
C ASN A 252 12.53 6.93 -21.83
N CYS A 253 11.34 6.34 -21.90
CA CYS A 253 10.30 6.76 -22.82
C CYS A 253 8.89 6.51 -22.28
N VAL A 254 7.91 7.20 -22.84
CA VAL A 254 6.49 6.97 -22.59
C VAL A 254 5.85 6.58 -23.92
N ILE A 255 5.27 5.39 -23.98
CA ILE A 255 4.74 4.80 -25.21
C ILE A 255 3.22 4.88 -25.18
N LYS A 256 2.61 5.37 -26.27
CA LYS A 256 1.19 5.18 -26.56
C LYS A 256 1.00 3.88 -27.36
N PRO A 257 0.33 2.86 -26.80
CA PRO A 257 0.01 1.64 -27.53
C PRO A 257 -0.68 1.94 -28.86
N LEU A 258 -0.47 1.09 -29.88
CA LEU A 258 -1.04 1.19 -31.23
C LEU A 258 -0.67 2.45 -32.05
N ARG A 259 -0.13 3.50 -31.42
CA ARG A 259 0.33 4.72 -32.11
C ARG A 259 1.84 4.73 -32.30
N ASP A 260 2.58 4.45 -31.23
CA ASP A 260 4.04 4.54 -31.22
C ASP A 260 4.69 3.15 -31.45
N GLN A 261 3.88 2.12 -31.68
CA GLN A 261 4.32 0.74 -31.96
C GLN A 261 4.52 0.51 -33.45
N PHE A 262 5.56 -0.25 -33.82
CA PHE A 262 5.73 -0.70 -35.20
C PHE A 262 4.60 -1.67 -35.60
N PRO A 263 4.09 -1.58 -36.83
CA PRO A 263 3.13 -2.58 -37.33
C PRO A 263 3.68 -4.00 -37.18
N GLY A 264 2.92 -4.86 -36.49
CA GLY A 264 3.29 -6.28 -36.27
C GLY A 264 4.10 -6.58 -35.01
N SER A 265 4.46 -5.58 -34.18
CA SER A 265 5.04 -5.86 -32.86
C SER A 265 3.98 -6.36 -31.89
N ASN A 266 4.26 -7.44 -31.16
CA ASN A 266 3.46 -7.83 -30.00
C ASN A 266 3.92 -7.02 -28.77
N SER A 267 2.96 -6.65 -27.91
CA SER A 267 3.21 -6.10 -26.57
C SER A 267 3.17 -7.20 -25.52
#